data_AF-A0AA38HN68-F1
#
_entry.id   AF-A0AA38HN68-F1
#
_cell.length_a   1.000
_cell.length_b   1.000
_cell.length_c   1.000
_cell.angle_alpha   90.00
_cell.angle_beta   90.00
_cell.angle_gamma   90.00
#
_symmetry.space_group_name_H-M   'P 1'
#
loop_
_entity.id
_entity.type
_entity.pdbx_description
1 polymer ?
#
loop_
_entity_poly.entity_id
_entity_poly.type
_entity_poly.pdbx_seq_one_letter_code
_entity_poly.pdbx_strand_id
1 'polypeptide(L)'
;MLLLIVVATWLLGGTESGILYPRASESRQLVSLDGLWSFALTNDTNPFRGHNEKWYDIDFRASDDITIQKMAVPSSYNDVGTSSDLRDHVGPVWYQRKFFIPASWDGLKVWIRFASVCRGAEVWVNGKLATTHDIGHLPFQADISTIVVYGEENTITVAVDNTLLEATIPQGTVTTLESGRVKQTYTFDFFNYAGIDRPVVLYTTPQTYIDDVTVTTDIDGTNGLINYSVVVEGSDTVTARVTLFDKTGTEVVSDAVLQGTLTVQNASLWWPYLMDPNPGYLYTLQIQLIDPSGTLIDKYSLPIGIRTITWDSKSVKINDKPIYLRGFGRHEDSDIRGKGLDLPLIIRDYNLIQWIGANSYRTSHYPYAEEIMDLADELGIMIIDESPAVNTENFTSELLENHKKSLTEMIQRDKNRPAVIIWSASNEPRTQYQESEDYYRQIVAHIKSLDSTRPVTVDNFQQPDDDHSGQFLDIASCNVYHGWYFEPGDLDIVINEVTKVARRWNELHNIPVIIAEYGADTLEGYHSVPNFMWSEEFQEAILSKYFQAFDEMREEGFFIGEMIWNFTDFNTDQTFMRVGGNKKGIFTRNRQPKGGAHFLRKRYWALAQYLDNAEVPDDLEDYIFGSGTARDEL
;
A
#
# COMPACT_ATOMS: atom_id res chain seq x y z
N MET A 1 -32.43 19.36 -6.64
CA MET A 1 -32.76 18.71 -7.93
C MET A 1 -31.79 19.21 -9.00
N LEU A 2 -30.54 18.76 -8.91
CA LEU A 2 -29.45 18.77 -9.91
C LEU A 2 -28.21 18.19 -9.21
N LEU A 3 -28.40 17.03 -8.56
CA LEU A 3 -27.32 16.14 -8.16
C LEU A 3 -27.26 15.09 -9.28
N LEU A 4 -26.77 15.54 -10.43
CA LEU A 4 -26.55 14.72 -11.63
C LEU A 4 -25.12 14.99 -12.05
N ILE A 5 -24.19 14.63 -11.17
CA ILE A 5 -22.79 14.52 -11.54
C ILE A 5 -22.68 13.15 -12.19
N VAL A 6 -22.79 13.18 -13.52
CA VAL A 6 -22.12 12.34 -14.51
C VAL A 6 -21.46 11.07 -13.93
N VAL A 7 -22.27 10.16 -13.38
CA VAL A 7 -22.05 8.72 -13.57
C VAL A 7 -22.57 8.41 -14.96
N ALA A 8 -21.94 9.01 -15.97
CA ALA A 8 -22.00 8.42 -17.28
C ALA A 8 -21.06 7.23 -17.20
N THR A 9 -21.66 6.04 -17.26
CA THR A 9 -21.01 4.82 -17.72
C THR A 9 -20.37 5.10 -19.09
N TRP A 10 -19.20 5.72 -19.08
CA TRP A 10 -18.33 5.81 -20.24
C TRP A 10 -17.59 4.48 -20.33
N LEU A 11 -18.28 3.52 -20.95
CA LEU A 11 -17.67 2.37 -21.59
C LEU A 11 -16.77 2.88 -22.73
N LEU A 12 -15.64 3.49 -22.41
CA LEU A 12 -14.46 3.27 -23.24
C LEU A 12 -13.92 1.94 -22.74
N GLY A 13 -14.28 0.88 -23.46
CA GLY A 13 -13.65 -0.42 -23.33
C GLY A 13 -12.17 -0.26 -23.67
N GLY A 14 -11.38 0.09 -22.67
CA GLY A 14 -9.98 -0.24 -22.65
C GLY A 14 -9.92 -1.73 -22.43
N THR A 15 -9.48 -2.47 -23.44
CA THR A 15 -8.71 -3.69 -23.18
C THR A 15 -7.74 -3.35 -22.06
N GLU A 16 -7.87 -3.94 -20.86
CA GLU A 16 -7.04 -3.61 -19.69
C GLU A 16 -5.58 -3.89 -20.04
N SER A 17 -4.88 -2.85 -20.52
CA SER A 17 -3.44 -2.86 -20.74
C SER A 17 -2.76 -3.05 -19.39
N GLY A 18 -1.70 -3.85 -19.37
CA GLY A 18 -0.90 -4.11 -18.19
C GLY A 18 -0.35 -2.83 -17.55
N ILE A 19 -0.13 -2.89 -16.24
CA ILE A 19 0.25 -1.74 -15.41
C ILE A 19 1.68 -1.86 -14.85
N LEU A 20 2.56 -2.53 -15.60
CA LEU A 20 3.96 -2.72 -15.22
C LEU A 20 4.62 -1.38 -14.85
N TYR A 21 5.41 -1.39 -13.76
CA TYR A 21 6.15 -0.21 -13.34
C TYR A 21 7.07 0.29 -14.47
N PRO A 22 7.02 1.58 -14.86
CA PRO A 22 7.88 2.10 -15.91
C PRO A 22 9.36 1.92 -15.57
N ARG A 23 10.14 1.33 -16.49
CA ARG A 23 11.58 1.15 -16.33
C ARG A 23 12.29 1.62 -17.59
N ALA A 24 13.35 2.42 -17.42
CA ALA A 24 14.20 2.82 -18.52
C ALA A 24 15.00 1.62 -19.03
N SER A 25 15.09 1.48 -20.34
CA SER A 25 15.84 0.44 -21.01
C SER A 25 16.33 0.93 -22.37
N GLU A 26 16.99 0.06 -23.12
CA GLU A 26 17.42 0.32 -24.49
C GLU A 26 16.26 0.68 -25.44
N SER A 27 15.02 0.29 -25.10
CA SER A 27 13.80 0.54 -25.88
C SER A 27 12.79 1.47 -25.22
N ARG A 28 12.98 1.82 -23.93
CA ARG A 28 12.02 2.59 -23.13
C ARG A 28 12.69 3.81 -22.50
N GLN A 29 12.12 4.99 -22.75
CA GLN A 29 12.59 6.25 -22.19
C GLN A 29 11.61 6.74 -21.13
N LEU A 30 12.10 7.34 -20.05
CA LEU A 30 11.28 7.86 -18.95
C LEU A 30 11.62 9.33 -18.69
N VAL A 31 10.59 10.15 -18.47
CA VAL A 31 10.71 11.54 -18.08
C VAL A 31 9.72 11.83 -16.96
N SER A 32 10.23 12.24 -15.80
CA SER A 32 9.38 12.67 -14.68
C SER A 32 8.73 14.02 -14.98
N LEU A 33 7.45 14.12 -14.63
CA LEU A 33 6.66 15.35 -14.57
C LEU A 33 6.46 15.82 -13.12
N ASP A 34 7.29 15.36 -12.18
CA ASP A 34 7.31 15.85 -10.81
C ASP A 34 7.88 17.29 -10.73
N GLY A 35 7.58 17.99 -9.65
CA GLY A 35 7.96 19.38 -9.41
C GLY A 35 6.75 20.29 -9.25
N LEU A 36 6.87 21.54 -9.69
CA LEU A 36 5.84 22.55 -9.45
C LEU A 36 4.80 22.61 -10.58
N TRP A 37 3.54 22.37 -10.21
CA TRP A 37 2.38 22.51 -11.07
C TRP A 37 1.65 23.82 -10.74
N SER A 38 0.95 24.37 -11.73
CA SER A 38 -0.04 25.42 -11.47
C SER A 38 -1.27 24.74 -10.86
N PHE A 39 -1.86 25.32 -9.82
CA PHE A 39 -2.99 24.74 -9.11
C PHE A 39 -4.07 25.78 -8.92
N ALA A 40 -5.32 25.38 -9.08
CA ALA A 40 -6.49 26.22 -8.87
C ALA A 40 -7.55 25.47 -8.07
N LEU A 41 -8.12 26.14 -7.07
CA LEU A 41 -9.34 25.70 -6.40
C LEU A 41 -10.55 26.15 -7.21
N THR A 42 -11.56 25.28 -7.26
CA THR A 42 -12.92 25.73 -7.57
C THR A 42 -13.49 26.45 -6.35
N ASN A 43 -14.40 27.41 -6.53
CA ASN A 43 -14.96 28.13 -5.39
C ASN A 43 -16.11 27.35 -4.75
N ASP A 44 -16.33 27.52 -3.45
CA ASP A 44 -17.32 26.77 -2.67
C ASP A 44 -18.75 26.88 -3.21
N THR A 45 -19.06 27.98 -3.91
CA THR A 45 -20.40 28.25 -4.47
C THR A 45 -20.65 27.57 -5.82
N ASN A 46 -19.60 27.16 -6.52
CA ASN A 46 -19.69 26.42 -7.78
C ASN A 46 -18.49 25.45 -7.91
N PRO A 47 -18.55 24.28 -7.24
CA PRO A 47 -17.49 23.28 -7.29
C PRO A 47 -17.22 22.81 -8.73
N PHE A 48 -18.20 22.85 -9.63
CA PHE A 48 -18.03 22.47 -11.03
C PHE A 48 -17.63 23.62 -11.95
N ARG A 49 -17.19 24.77 -11.41
CA ARG A 49 -16.79 25.94 -12.21
C ARG A 49 -15.77 25.56 -13.28
N GLY A 50 -14.73 24.81 -12.91
CA GLY A 50 -13.67 24.43 -13.83
C GLY A 50 -14.14 23.57 -15.01
N HIS A 51 -15.09 22.65 -14.77
CA HIS A 51 -15.71 21.87 -15.83
C HIS A 51 -16.61 22.73 -16.72
N ASN A 52 -17.44 23.60 -16.11
CA ASN A 52 -18.38 24.46 -16.82
C ASN A 52 -17.68 25.49 -17.73
N GLU A 53 -16.56 26.05 -17.25
CA GLU A 53 -15.74 27.02 -17.97
C GLU A 53 -14.65 26.36 -18.83
N LYS A 54 -14.59 25.02 -18.87
CA LYS A 54 -13.62 24.25 -19.64
C LYS A 54 -12.18 24.64 -19.36
N TRP A 55 -11.79 24.67 -18.09
CA TRP A 55 -10.42 25.00 -17.68
C TRP A 55 -9.36 24.10 -18.34
N TYR A 56 -9.71 22.89 -18.78
CA TYR A 56 -8.84 22.01 -19.57
C TYR A 56 -8.44 22.56 -20.94
N ASP A 57 -9.20 23.51 -21.51
CA ASP A 57 -8.96 24.16 -22.82
C ASP A 57 -8.27 25.53 -22.70
N ILE A 58 -7.92 25.97 -21.48
CA ILE A 58 -7.39 27.31 -21.20
C ILE A 58 -5.99 27.20 -20.57
N ASP A 59 -5.04 28.04 -20.99
CA ASP A 59 -3.78 28.22 -20.26
C ASP A 59 -4.05 29.01 -18.98
N PHE A 60 -3.88 28.37 -17.82
CA PHE A 60 -4.14 28.99 -16.53
C PHE A 60 -3.41 30.32 -16.41
N ARG A 61 -2.14 30.37 -16.83
CA ARG A 61 -1.30 31.57 -16.68
C ARG A 61 -1.71 32.73 -17.57
N ALA A 62 -2.58 32.49 -18.55
CA ALA A 62 -3.12 33.50 -19.43
C ALA A 62 -4.52 33.99 -19.01
N SER A 63 -5.09 33.43 -17.93
CA SER A 63 -6.42 33.79 -17.43
C SER A 63 -6.33 34.67 -16.18
N ASP A 64 -6.97 35.84 -16.22
CA ASP A 64 -7.12 36.72 -15.05
C ASP A 64 -8.24 36.23 -14.10
N ASP A 65 -9.09 35.31 -14.56
CA ASP A 65 -10.29 34.83 -13.84
C ASP A 65 -10.02 33.56 -12.98
N ILE A 66 -8.80 33.01 -13.06
CA ILE A 66 -8.38 31.82 -12.32
C ILE A 66 -7.32 32.22 -11.28
N THR A 67 -7.64 32.06 -10.00
CA THR A 67 -6.66 32.24 -8.94
C THR A 67 -5.70 31.05 -8.91
N ILE A 68 -4.44 31.29 -9.24
CA ILE A 68 -3.41 30.25 -9.36
C ILE A 68 -2.47 30.30 -8.16
N GLN A 69 -2.22 29.14 -7.58
CA GLN A 69 -1.12 28.88 -6.67
C GLN A 69 -0.16 27.85 -7.27
N LYS A 70 1.04 27.72 -6.70
CA LYS A 70 1.95 26.63 -7.03
C LYS A 70 1.70 25.46 -6.10
N MET A 71 1.68 24.26 -6.65
CA MET A 71 1.56 23.02 -5.89
C MET A 71 2.67 22.05 -6.28
N ALA A 72 3.30 21.44 -5.28
CA ALA A 72 4.29 20.40 -5.51
C ALA A 72 3.60 19.08 -5.90
N VAL A 73 4.24 18.32 -6.76
CA VAL A 73 3.88 16.95 -7.14
C VAL A 73 5.16 16.11 -7.09
N PRO A 74 5.20 14.96 -6.40
CA PRO A 74 4.13 14.40 -5.57
C PRO A 74 3.90 15.16 -4.25
N SER A 75 2.64 15.43 -3.91
CA SER A 75 2.21 15.97 -2.61
C SER A 75 0.69 15.99 -2.50
N SER A 76 0.18 15.74 -1.30
CA SER A 76 -1.18 16.15 -0.96
C SER A 76 -1.21 17.68 -0.87
N TYR A 77 -2.28 18.33 -1.33
CA TYR A 77 -2.35 19.80 -1.34
C TYR A 77 -2.71 20.41 0.02
N ASN A 78 -3.31 19.61 0.90
CA ASN A 78 -4.08 20.09 2.06
C ASN A 78 -3.23 20.92 3.04
N ASP A 79 -1.98 20.53 3.27
CA ASP A 79 -1.09 21.15 4.27
C ASP A 79 0.03 22.02 3.65
N VAL A 80 0.00 22.22 2.34
CA VAL A 80 0.99 23.07 1.64
C VAL A 80 0.66 24.55 1.80
N GLY A 81 -0.63 24.89 1.77
CA GLY A 81 -1.09 26.26 1.99
C GLY A 81 -1.38 26.57 3.45
N THR A 82 -1.86 27.79 3.72
CA THR A 82 -2.11 28.27 5.09
C THR A 82 -3.59 28.50 5.40
N SER A 83 -4.50 28.13 4.50
CA SER A 83 -5.95 28.34 4.65
C SER A 83 -6.67 27.05 4.99
N SER A 84 -7.62 27.11 5.92
CA SER A 84 -8.56 26.02 6.18
C SER A 84 -9.41 25.70 4.96
N ASP A 85 -9.70 26.68 4.11
CA ASP A 85 -10.51 26.47 2.90
C ASP A 85 -9.78 25.56 1.91
N LEU A 86 -8.45 25.66 1.83
CA LEU A 86 -7.64 24.72 1.04
C LEU A 86 -7.56 23.37 1.75
N ARG A 87 -7.26 23.36 3.06
CA ARG A 87 -7.04 22.12 3.81
C ARG A 87 -8.26 21.21 3.79
N ASP A 88 -9.44 21.79 4.02
CA ASP A 88 -10.71 21.09 4.22
C ASP A 88 -11.60 21.13 2.95
N HIS A 89 -11.02 21.50 1.79
CA HIS A 89 -11.74 21.55 0.51
C HIS A 89 -12.34 20.19 0.16
N VAL A 90 -13.61 20.20 -0.30
CA VAL A 90 -14.31 19.01 -0.82
C VAL A 90 -14.81 19.30 -2.23
N GLY A 91 -14.41 18.45 -3.18
CA GLY A 91 -14.75 18.55 -4.59
C GLY A 91 -13.53 18.73 -5.48
N PRO A 92 -13.73 19.06 -6.76
CA PRO A 92 -12.65 19.06 -7.73
C PRO A 92 -11.68 20.22 -7.52
N VAL A 93 -10.39 19.91 -7.59
CA VAL A 93 -9.26 20.84 -7.70
C VAL A 93 -8.54 20.62 -9.02
N TRP A 94 -7.84 21.63 -9.51
CA TRP A 94 -7.24 21.59 -10.84
C TRP A 94 -5.74 21.79 -10.80
N TYR A 95 -5.00 20.89 -11.47
CA TYR A 95 -3.56 20.98 -11.70
C TYR A 95 -3.29 21.22 -13.19
N GLN A 96 -2.34 22.09 -13.52
CA GLN A 96 -1.89 22.29 -14.90
C GLN A 96 -0.37 22.45 -14.98
N ARG A 97 0.24 21.71 -15.91
CA ARG A 97 1.67 21.78 -16.20
C ARG A 97 1.93 21.73 -17.70
N LYS A 98 2.98 22.43 -18.12
CA LYS A 98 3.54 22.31 -19.46
C LYS A 98 4.71 21.35 -19.46
N PHE A 99 4.87 20.57 -20.52
CA PHE A 99 5.93 19.59 -20.70
C PHE A 99 6.33 19.49 -22.18
N PHE A 100 7.57 19.13 -22.46
CA PHE A 100 8.07 19.04 -23.83
C PHE A 100 8.12 17.57 -24.28
N ILE A 101 7.65 17.28 -25.49
CA ILE A 101 7.81 15.96 -26.12
C ILE A 101 8.91 16.05 -27.19
N PRO A 102 10.03 15.31 -27.05
CA PRO A 102 11.07 15.30 -28.07
C PRO A 102 10.55 14.83 -29.43
N ALA A 103 11.02 15.45 -30.53
CA ALA A 103 10.69 15.01 -31.88
C ALA A 103 11.14 13.57 -32.17
N SER A 104 12.17 13.08 -31.46
CA SER A 104 12.66 11.71 -31.55
C SER A 104 11.72 10.65 -30.99
N TRP A 105 10.63 11.05 -30.32
CA TRP A 105 9.60 10.12 -29.86
C TRP A 105 8.53 9.85 -30.92
N ASP A 106 8.55 10.58 -32.04
CA ASP A 106 7.64 10.31 -33.15
C ASP A 106 7.85 8.87 -33.68
N GLY A 107 6.76 8.15 -33.88
CA GLY A 107 6.75 6.72 -34.20
C GLY A 107 6.87 5.77 -33.00
N LEU A 108 7.12 6.25 -31.78
CA LEU A 108 6.98 5.47 -30.54
C LEU A 108 5.57 5.62 -29.95
N LYS A 109 5.20 4.70 -29.07
CA LYS A 109 4.08 4.94 -28.15
C LYS A 109 4.55 5.83 -27.01
N VAL A 110 3.78 6.87 -26.72
CA VAL A 110 4.01 7.82 -25.63
C VAL A 110 2.90 7.63 -24.61
N TRP A 111 3.29 7.28 -23.40
CA TRP A 111 2.40 7.03 -22.29
C TRP A 111 2.54 8.12 -21.24
N ILE A 112 1.43 8.53 -20.65
CA ILE A 112 1.41 9.24 -19.38
C ILE A 112 0.91 8.28 -18.30
N ARG A 113 1.62 8.22 -17.18
CA ARG A 113 1.23 7.40 -16.04
C ARG A 113 1.24 8.24 -14.76
N PHE A 114 0.15 8.12 -14.01
CA PHE A 114 0.01 8.65 -12.67
C PHE A 114 0.15 7.48 -11.70
N ALA A 115 1.11 7.56 -10.77
CA ALA A 115 1.30 6.48 -9.80
C ALA A 115 0.23 6.47 -8.69
N SER A 116 -0.40 7.61 -8.42
CA SER A 116 -1.59 7.74 -7.57
C SER A 116 -2.14 9.16 -7.68
N VAL A 117 -3.45 9.27 -7.84
CA VAL A 117 -4.20 10.52 -7.62
C VAL A 117 -5.28 10.21 -6.59
N CYS A 118 -5.30 10.95 -5.50
CA CYS A 118 -6.31 10.78 -4.46
C CYS A 118 -7.40 11.86 -4.65
N ARG A 119 -8.60 11.51 -5.13
CA ARG A 119 -9.13 10.14 -5.36
C ARG A 119 -9.66 9.88 -6.78
N GLY A 120 -10.44 10.78 -7.35
CA GLY A 120 -10.85 10.74 -8.74
C GLY A 120 -9.95 11.63 -9.59
N ALA A 121 -9.69 11.22 -10.83
CA ALA A 121 -8.87 11.95 -11.79
C ALA A 121 -9.54 12.00 -13.16
N GLU A 122 -9.55 13.18 -13.77
CA GLU A 122 -9.78 13.36 -15.20
C GLU A 122 -8.54 14.05 -15.78
N VAL A 123 -7.95 13.47 -16.84
CA VAL A 123 -6.69 13.93 -17.41
C VAL A 123 -6.89 14.39 -18.84
N TRP A 124 -6.52 15.65 -19.12
CA TRP A 124 -6.50 16.22 -20.46
C TRP A 124 -5.08 16.55 -20.90
N VAL A 125 -4.77 16.26 -22.16
CA VAL A 125 -3.55 16.72 -22.83
C VAL A 125 -3.95 17.57 -24.03
N ASN A 126 -3.44 18.80 -24.09
CA ASN A 126 -3.79 19.79 -25.12
C ASN A 126 -5.32 19.95 -25.32
N GLY A 127 -6.08 19.99 -24.22
CA GLY A 127 -7.55 20.10 -24.23
C GLY A 127 -8.31 18.80 -24.56
N LYS A 128 -7.64 17.73 -24.97
CA LYS A 128 -8.28 16.43 -25.27
C LYS A 128 -8.23 15.52 -24.05
N LEU A 129 -9.37 14.93 -23.69
CA LEU A 129 -9.45 13.94 -22.61
C LEU A 129 -8.62 12.71 -22.99
N ALA A 130 -7.63 12.38 -22.16
CA ALA A 130 -6.73 11.24 -22.33
C ALA A 130 -7.21 10.02 -21.55
N THR A 131 -7.59 10.20 -20.27
CA THR A 131 -8.09 9.11 -19.42
C THR A 131 -8.81 9.64 -18.18
N THR A 132 -9.51 8.75 -17.48
CA THR A 132 -10.17 8.97 -16.18
C THR A 132 -9.90 7.81 -15.24
N HIS A 133 -9.82 8.06 -13.94
CA HIS A 133 -9.65 7.02 -12.91
C HIS A 133 -10.34 7.44 -11.61
N ASP A 134 -10.87 6.50 -10.83
CA ASP A 134 -11.76 6.77 -9.69
C ASP A 134 -11.37 6.02 -8.40
N ILE A 135 -10.20 5.39 -8.40
CA ILE A 135 -9.63 4.68 -7.25
C ILE A 135 -8.34 5.39 -6.80
N GLY A 136 -8.33 5.85 -5.55
CA GLY A 136 -7.10 6.42 -4.97
C GLY A 136 -6.03 5.35 -4.74
N HIS A 137 -4.78 5.76 -4.58
CA HIS A 137 -3.64 4.90 -4.19
C HIS A 137 -3.19 3.87 -5.23
N LEU A 138 -3.86 3.77 -6.37
CA LEU A 138 -3.48 2.85 -7.45
C LEU A 138 -3.13 3.61 -8.73
N PRO A 139 -2.21 3.06 -9.53
CA PRO A 139 -1.76 3.71 -10.73
C PRO A 139 -2.72 3.54 -11.91
N PHE A 140 -2.69 4.51 -12.81
CA PHE A 140 -3.38 4.43 -14.10
C PHE A 140 -2.56 5.13 -15.18
N GLN A 141 -2.79 4.76 -16.45
CA GLN A 141 -2.02 5.28 -17.58
C GLN A 141 -2.89 5.49 -18.83
N ALA A 142 -2.35 6.25 -19.78
CA ALA A 142 -2.96 6.47 -21.08
C ALA A 142 -1.92 6.58 -22.19
N ASP A 143 -2.22 5.99 -23.35
CA ASP A 143 -1.49 6.23 -24.60
C ASP A 143 -1.91 7.61 -25.16
N ILE A 144 -0.98 8.57 -25.14
CA ILE A 144 -1.20 9.94 -25.58
C ILE A 144 -0.51 10.24 -26.92
N SER A 145 -0.02 9.21 -27.62
CA SER A 145 0.75 9.35 -28.88
C SER A 145 0.01 10.16 -29.95
N THR A 146 -1.32 10.03 -30.01
CA THR A 146 -2.16 10.73 -31.00
C THR A 146 -2.64 12.12 -30.53
N ILE A 147 -2.35 12.48 -29.28
CA ILE A 147 -2.80 13.71 -28.62
C ILE A 147 -1.67 14.75 -28.55
N VAL A 148 -0.45 14.29 -28.28
CA VAL A 148 0.73 15.16 -28.16
C VAL A 148 1.19 15.71 -29.50
N VAL A 149 1.89 16.83 -29.44
CA VAL A 149 2.63 17.42 -30.55
C VAL A 149 4.11 17.16 -30.33
N TYR A 150 4.72 16.42 -31.24
CA TYR A 150 6.14 16.05 -31.18
C TYR A 150 7.04 17.22 -31.54
N GLY A 151 8.14 17.39 -30.80
CA GLY A 151 9.09 18.48 -30.98
C GLY A 151 8.64 19.82 -30.40
N GLU A 152 7.55 19.84 -29.61
CA GLU A 152 6.95 21.05 -29.06
C GLU A 152 6.56 20.91 -27.58
N GLU A 153 6.21 22.05 -26.97
CA GLU A 153 5.61 22.11 -25.64
C GLU A 153 4.13 21.72 -25.72
N ASN A 154 3.73 20.85 -24.80
CA ASN A 154 2.38 20.32 -24.61
C ASN A 154 1.88 20.74 -23.24
N THR A 155 0.56 20.76 -23.05
CA THR A 155 -0.08 21.10 -21.76
C THR A 155 -0.85 19.90 -21.24
N ILE A 156 -0.62 19.55 -19.97
CA ILE A 156 -1.44 18.58 -19.22
C ILE A 156 -2.26 19.34 -18.18
N THR A 157 -3.56 19.05 -18.14
CA THR A 157 -4.49 19.56 -17.14
C THR A 157 -5.15 18.36 -16.46
N VAL A 158 -5.24 18.37 -15.14
CA VAL A 158 -5.81 17.29 -14.34
C VAL A 158 -6.82 17.87 -13.38
N ALA A 159 -8.05 17.37 -13.42
CA ALA A 159 -9.02 17.59 -12.35
C ALA A 159 -8.88 16.44 -11.34
N VAL A 160 -8.75 16.77 -10.07
CA VAL A 160 -8.66 15.81 -8.96
C VAL A 160 -9.86 16.02 -8.04
N ASP A 161 -10.68 14.98 -7.84
CA ASP A 161 -11.85 15.05 -6.96
C ASP A 161 -11.64 14.15 -5.74
N ASN A 162 -11.80 14.70 -4.53
CA ASN A 162 -11.61 14.00 -3.27
C ASN A 162 -12.93 13.59 -2.58
N THR A 163 -14.05 13.78 -3.25
CA THR A 163 -15.38 13.46 -2.73
C THR A 163 -15.53 11.96 -2.51
N LEU A 164 -15.99 11.57 -1.31
CA LEU A 164 -16.30 10.19 -0.95
C LEU A 164 -17.82 10.00 -0.83
N LEU A 165 -18.32 8.95 -1.46
CA LEU A 165 -19.74 8.58 -1.49
C LEU A 165 -19.93 7.17 -0.92
N GLU A 166 -21.18 6.74 -0.79
CA GLU A 166 -21.51 5.45 -0.19
C GLU A 166 -21.00 4.25 -1.01
N ALA A 167 -20.83 4.41 -2.32
CA ALA A 167 -20.32 3.36 -3.20
C ALA A 167 -18.80 3.47 -3.44
N THR A 168 -18.13 4.45 -2.85
CA THR A 168 -16.70 4.65 -3.07
C THR A 168 -15.86 3.78 -2.11
N ILE A 169 -14.61 3.51 -2.49
CA ILE A 169 -13.64 2.76 -1.68
C ILE A 169 -12.45 3.67 -1.33
N PRO A 170 -12.34 4.22 -0.10
CA PRO A 170 -13.26 4.05 1.05
C PRO A 170 -14.57 4.83 0.89
N GLN A 171 -15.55 4.52 1.75
CA GLN A 171 -16.88 5.12 1.75
C GLN A 171 -16.93 6.48 2.46
N GLY A 172 -17.90 7.31 2.09
CA GLY A 172 -18.21 8.55 2.80
C GLY A 172 -19.57 9.13 2.40
N THR A 173 -19.93 10.26 3.00
CA THR A 173 -21.15 11.00 2.68
C THR A 173 -20.88 12.50 2.61
N VAL A 174 -21.64 13.19 1.76
CA VAL A 174 -21.54 14.64 1.57
C VAL A 174 -22.80 15.32 2.06
N THR A 175 -22.63 16.40 2.82
CA THR A 175 -23.73 17.28 3.24
C THR A 175 -23.40 18.73 2.94
N THR A 176 -24.41 19.54 2.65
CA THR A 176 -24.25 21.00 2.52
C THR A 176 -24.71 21.65 3.82
N LEU A 177 -23.83 22.40 4.47
CA LEU A 177 -24.15 23.15 5.69
C LEU A 177 -25.01 24.37 5.37
N GLU A 178 -25.67 24.95 6.37
CA GLU A 178 -26.44 26.19 6.21
C GLU A 178 -25.60 27.34 5.64
N SER A 179 -24.29 27.34 5.88
CA SER A 179 -23.34 28.31 5.31
C SER A 179 -23.08 28.13 3.81
N GLY A 180 -23.59 27.07 3.19
CA GLY A 180 -23.31 26.68 1.80
C GLY A 180 -22.04 25.84 1.63
N ARG A 181 -21.23 25.69 2.67
CA ARG A 181 -20.00 24.87 2.63
C ARG A 181 -20.35 23.39 2.50
N VAL A 182 -19.66 22.71 1.59
CA VAL A 182 -19.73 21.25 1.44
C VAL A 182 -18.90 20.60 2.54
N LYS A 183 -19.48 19.65 3.26
CA LYS A 183 -18.83 18.88 4.31
C LYS A 183 -18.83 17.39 3.95
N GLN A 184 -17.64 16.82 3.86
CA GLN A 184 -17.42 15.38 3.80
C GLN A 184 -17.51 14.78 5.21
N THR A 185 -18.15 13.61 5.33
CA THR A 185 -18.12 12.76 6.53
C THR A 185 -17.68 11.35 6.11
N TYR A 186 -16.88 10.70 6.94
CA TYR A 186 -16.41 9.32 6.76
C TYR A 186 -16.10 8.70 8.13
N THR A 187 -15.93 7.39 8.17
CA THR A 187 -15.80 6.60 9.41
C THR A 187 -14.39 6.07 9.66
N PHE A 188 -13.47 6.17 8.70
CA PHE A 188 -12.08 5.72 8.85
C PHE A 188 -11.21 6.73 9.60
N ASP A 189 -10.18 6.24 10.31
CA ASP A 189 -9.38 7.02 11.26
C ASP A 189 -8.09 7.59 10.65
N PHE A 190 -8.13 8.13 9.43
CA PHE A 190 -7.02 8.89 8.84
C PHE A 190 -7.56 10.10 8.06
N PHE A 191 -6.74 11.12 7.87
CA PHE A 191 -7.16 12.31 7.14
C PHE A 191 -7.34 12.02 5.64
N ASN A 192 -8.44 12.47 5.04
CA ASN A 192 -8.72 12.35 3.60
C ASN A 192 -7.89 13.35 2.79
N TYR A 193 -6.57 13.21 2.85
CA TYR A 193 -5.64 13.94 1.99
C TYR A 193 -5.95 13.66 0.52
N ALA A 194 -5.73 14.69 -0.30
CA ALA A 194 -6.00 14.64 -1.72
C ALA A 194 -4.95 15.38 -2.52
N GLY A 195 -4.84 15.01 -3.80
CA GLY A 195 -3.86 15.56 -4.72
C GLY A 195 -3.21 14.48 -5.57
N ILE A 196 -2.12 14.87 -6.22
CA ILE A 196 -1.26 13.95 -6.97
C ILE A 196 -0.15 13.51 -6.00
N ASP A 197 -0.43 12.42 -5.26
CA ASP A 197 0.38 12.00 -4.12
C ASP A 197 1.61 11.16 -4.49
N ARG A 198 1.66 10.64 -5.73
CA ARG A 198 2.79 9.84 -6.22
C ARG A 198 3.23 10.31 -7.61
N PRO A 199 4.42 9.88 -8.09
CA PRO A 199 5.03 10.43 -9.28
C PRO A 199 4.14 10.43 -10.52
N VAL A 200 4.33 11.44 -11.36
CA VAL A 200 3.77 11.49 -12.71
C VAL A 200 4.91 11.31 -13.69
N VAL A 201 4.80 10.31 -14.56
CA VAL A 201 5.87 9.97 -15.49
C VAL A 201 5.33 9.84 -16.91
N LEU A 202 6.05 10.46 -17.84
CA LEU A 202 5.97 10.12 -19.24
C LEU A 202 6.92 8.97 -19.50
N TYR A 203 6.49 7.98 -20.27
CA TYR A 203 7.39 6.96 -20.76
C TYR A 203 7.07 6.54 -22.19
N THR A 204 8.05 5.97 -22.87
CA THR A 204 7.87 5.45 -24.22
C THR A 204 7.96 3.93 -24.27
N THR A 205 7.23 3.35 -25.20
CA THR A 205 7.47 1.98 -25.67
C THR A 205 7.58 1.97 -27.20
N PRO A 206 8.19 0.94 -27.80
CA PRO A 206 8.01 0.68 -29.22
C PRO A 206 6.53 0.37 -29.54
N GLN A 207 6.19 0.33 -30.83
CA GLN A 207 4.84 -0.03 -31.28
C GLN A 207 4.45 -1.47 -30.94
N THR A 208 5.43 -2.36 -30.83
CA THR A 208 5.26 -3.71 -30.28
C THR A 208 6.01 -3.78 -28.96
N TYR A 209 5.34 -4.12 -27.87
CA TYR A 209 5.88 -3.96 -26.53
C TYR A 209 5.37 -5.03 -25.56
N ILE A 210 6.14 -5.24 -24.50
CA ILE A 210 5.75 -6.10 -23.37
C ILE A 210 4.73 -5.31 -22.53
N ASP A 211 3.49 -5.77 -22.54
CA ASP A 211 2.36 -5.11 -21.87
C ASP A 211 2.21 -5.60 -20.42
N ASP A 212 2.31 -6.92 -20.21
CA ASP A 212 2.23 -7.53 -18.88
C ASP A 212 3.17 -8.74 -18.74
N VAL A 213 3.56 -9.01 -17.50
CA VAL A 213 4.38 -10.17 -17.12
C VAL A 213 3.79 -10.75 -15.85
N THR A 214 3.51 -12.05 -15.86
CA THR A 214 3.07 -12.78 -14.66
C THR A 214 4.09 -13.86 -14.33
N VAL A 215 4.53 -13.88 -13.07
CA VAL A 215 5.51 -14.84 -12.55
C VAL A 215 4.96 -15.53 -11.31
N THR A 216 5.12 -16.85 -11.26
CA THR A 216 4.97 -17.65 -10.04
C THR A 216 6.21 -18.49 -9.82
N THR A 217 6.52 -18.77 -8.56
CA THR A 217 7.73 -19.52 -8.18
C THR A 217 7.40 -20.76 -7.36
N ASP A 218 8.20 -21.81 -7.54
CA ASP A 218 8.11 -23.07 -6.79
C ASP A 218 9.52 -23.60 -6.49
N ILE A 219 9.63 -24.64 -5.66
CA ILE A 219 10.88 -25.24 -5.22
C ILE A 219 10.82 -26.77 -5.38
N ASP A 220 11.81 -27.35 -6.05
CA ASP A 220 12.01 -28.81 -6.16
C ASP A 220 13.39 -29.19 -5.62
N GLY A 221 13.43 -29.69 -4.37
CA GLY A 221 14.67 -29.97 -3.66
C GLY A 221 15.47 -28.70 -3.40
N THR A 222 16.64 -28.57 -4.04
CA THR A 222 17.45 -27.33 -3.99
C THR A 222 17.24 -26.43 -5.21
N ASN A 223 16.39 -26.83 -6.15
CA ASN A 223 16.15 -26.09 -7.38
C ASN A 223 14.97 -25.13 -7.23
N GLY A 224 15.12 -23.93 -7.79
CA GLY A 224 14.04 -22.97 -7.92
C GLY A 224 13.38 -23.10 -9.29
N LEU A 225 12.06 -23.03 -9.33
CA LEU A 225 11.25 -23.01 -10.55
C LEU A 225 10.62 -21.62 -10.70
N ILE A 226 10.75 -21.01 -11.87
CA ILE A 226 10.13 -19.73 -12.21
C ILE A 226 9.23 -19.97 -13.42
N ASN A 227 7.92 -20.00 -13.18
CA ASN A 227 6.92 -20.05 -14.25
C ASN A 227 6.61 -18.62 -14.66
N TYR A 228 6.69 -18.32 -15.96
CA TYR A 228 6.45 -16.98 -16.46
C TYR A 228 5.49 -17.00 -17.65
N SER A 229 4.73 -15.92 -17.79
CA SER A 229 3.88 -15.62 -18.95
C SER A 229 4.04 -14.15 -19.33
N VAL A 230 4.33 -13.88 -20.60
CA VAL A 230 4.55 -12.54 -21.14
C VAL A 230 3.42 -12.21 -22.11
N VAL A 231 2.74 -11.08 -21.85
CA VAL A 231 1.73 -10.52 -22.76
C VAL A 231 2.39 -9.46 -23.63
N VAL A 232 2.17 -9.57 -24.94
CA VAL A 232 2.72 -8.65 -25.93
C VAL A 232 1.58 -7.98 -26.67
N GLU A 233 1.68 -6.67 -26.83
CA GLU A 233 0.78 -5.87 -27.65
C GLU A 233 1.52 -5.38 -28.91
N GLY A 234 0.78 -5.22 -30.03
CA GLY A 234 1.33 -4.78 -31.32
C GLY A 234 1.43 -5.90 -32.36
N SER A 235 2.61 -6.49 -32.55
CA SER A 235 2.84 -7.54 -33.55
C SER A 235 2.89 -8.94 -32.93
N ASP A 236 2.14 -9.88 -33.52
CA ASP A 236 2.17 -11.30 -33.13
C ASP A 236 3.43 -12.05 -33.64
N THR A 237 4.29 -11.39 -34.41
CA THR A 237 5.44 -12.04 -35.08
C THR A 237 6.77 -11.83 -34.35
N VAL A 238 6.74 -11.83 -33.02
CA VAL A 238 7.94 -11.67 -32.18
C VAL A 238 8.29 -12.94 -31.43
N THR A 239 9.57 -13.08 -31.10
CA THR A 239 10.06 -14.08 -30.14
C THR A 239 10.49 -13.38 -28.85
N ALA A 240 10.11 -13.90 -27.69
CA ALA A 240 10.60 -13.40 -26.41
C ALA A 240 11.80 -14.23 -25.96
N ARG A 241 12.99 -13.61 -25.88
CA ARG A 241 14.12 -14.16 -25.14
C ARG A 241 13.98 -13.77 -23.68
N VAL A 242 13.84 -14.76 -22.81
CA VAL A 242 13.69 -14.58 -21.37
C VAL A 242 14.95 -15.11 -20.69
N THR A 243 15.69 -14.23 -20.03
CA THR A 243 16.96 -14.54 -19.38
C THR A 243 16.90 -14.16 -17.91
N LEU A 244 17.25 -15.08 -17.03
CA LEU A 244 17.37 -14.83 -15.61
C LEU A 244 18.82 -14.51 -15.25
N PHE A 245 19.02 -13.40 -14.55
CA PHE A 245 20.31 -12.99 -13.99
C PHE A 245 20.30 -13.08 -12.46
N ASP A 246 21.40 -13.52 -11.88
CA ASP A 246 21.61 -13.47 -10.43
C ASP A 246 21.92 -12.04 -9.93
N LYS A 247 22.09 -11.87 -8.61
CA LYS A 247 22.37 -10.56 -7.98
C LYS A 247 23.70 -9.94 -8.43
N THR A 248 24.61 -10.70 -9.03
CA THR A 248 25.88 -10.22 -9.58
C THR A 248 25.79 -9.80 -11.05
N GLY A 249 24.64 -10.05 -11.70
CA GLY A 249 24.43 -9.82 -13.12
C GLY A 249 24.91 -10.98 -14.00
N THR A 250 25.14 -12.17 -13.43
CA THR A 250 25.53 -13.36 -14.18
C THR A 250 24.29 -14.08 -14.70
N GLU A 251 24.28 -14.46 -15.98
CA GLU A 251 23.20 -15.26 -16.56
C GLU A 251 23.16 -16.65 -15.92
N VAL A 252 22.00 -17.04 -15.40
CA VAL A 252 21.76 -18.31 -14.72
C VAL A 252 21.10 -19.31 -15.66
N VAL A 253 20.06 -18.86 -16.38
CA VAL A 253 19.26 -19.68 -17.29
C VAL A 253 18.51 -18.77 -18.26
N SER A 254 18.26 -19.26 -19.47
CA SER A 254 17.47 -18.55 -20.49
C SER A 254 16.59 -19.48 -21.31
N ASP A 255 15.56 -18.89 -21.90
CA ASP A 255 14.58 -19.53 -22.78
C ASP A 255 14.14 -18.53 -23.88
N ALA A 256 13.43 -18.99 -24.90
CA ALA A 256 13.07 -18.21 -26.09
C ALA A 256 11.57 -18.34 -26.45
N VAL A 257 10.71 -18.38 -25.44
CA VAL A 257 9.25 -18.48 -25.59
C VAL A 257 8.54 -17.41 -24.74
N LEU A 258 7.28 -17.10 -25.08
CA LEU A 258 6.46 -16.13 -24.33
C LEU A 258 5.95 -16.69 -22.99
N GLN A 259 5.87 -18.01 -22.87
CA GLN A 259 5.41 -18.68 -21.67
C GLN A 259 6.24 -19.96 -21.47
N GLY A 260 6.78 -20.12 -20.27
CA GLY A 260 7.65 -21.25 -19.96
C GLY A 260 8.00 -21.34 -18.48
N THR A 261 8.90 -22.27 -18.18
CA THR A 261 9.42 -22.51 -16.83
C THR A 261 10.94 -22.51 -16.88
N LEU A 262 11.56 -21.61 -16.13
CA LEU A 262 13.01 -21.60 -15.91
C LEU A 262 13.34 -22.43 -14.66
N THR A 263 14.34 -23.31 -14.75
CA THR A 263 14.84 -24.08 -13.61
C THR A 263 16.21 -23.57 -13.19
N VAL A 264 16.29 -23.05 -11.97
CA VAL A 264 17.51 -22.55 -11.34
C VAL A 264 18.10 -23.63 -10.44
N GLN A 265 19.26 -24.16 -10.81
CA GLN A 265 19.94 -25.19 -10.02
C GLN A 265 20.55 -24.58 -8.76
N ASN A 266 20.32 -25.20 -7.59
CA ASN A 266 20.79 -24.70 -6.29
C ASN A 266 20.43 -23.22 -6.06
N ALA A 267 19.14 -22.92 -6.18
CA ALA A 267 18.64 -21.55 -6.12
C ALA A 267 18.92 -20.91 -4.76
N SER A 268 19.40 -19.66 -4.79
CA SER A 268 19.24 -18.74 -3.66
C SER A 268 17.78 -18.34 -3.55
N LEU A 269 17.15 -18.63 -2.41
CA LEU A 269 15.74 -18.33 -2.16
C LEU A 269 15.57 -16.94 -1.57
N TRP A 270 14.42 -16.34 -1.80
CA TRP A 270 13.99 -15.15 -1.08
C TRP A 270 13.58 -15.56 0.34
N TRP A 271 14.19 -14.94 1.33
CA TRP A 271 13.90 -15.13 2.75
C TRP A 271 13.55 -13.79 3.41
N PRO A 272 12.63 -13.79 4.39
CA PRO A 272 12.36 -12.61 5.19
C PRO A 272 13.58 -12.15 5.99
N TYR A 273 13.62 -10.85 6.30
CA TYR A 273 14.59 -10.24 7.20
C TYR A 273 14.66 -11.00 8.52
N LEU A 274 15.90 -11.28 8.96
CA LEU A 274 16.25 -12.07 10.14
C LEU A 274 16.00 -13.59 10.06
N MET A 275 15.45 -14.12 8.96
CA MET A 275 15.29 -15.58 8.76
C MET A 275 16.43 -16.23 7.96
N ASP A 276 17.26 -15.43 7.32
CA ASP A 276 18.44 -15.84 6.55
C ASP A 276 19.52 -14.75 6.63
N PRO A 277 20.83 -15.08 6.57
CA PRO A 277 21.90 -14.08 6.49
C PRO A 277 21.86 -13.20 5.23
N ASN A 278 21.19 -13.62 4.16
CA ASN A 278 21.02 -12.87 2.92
C ASN A 278 19.53 -12.71 2.59
N PRO A 279 18.75 -12.02 3.43
CA PRO A 279 17.32 -11.84 3.20
C PRO A 279 17.08 -11.02 1.94
N GLY A 280 15.89 -11.12 1.37
CA GLY A 280 15.52 -10.33 0.20
C GLY A 280 16.31 -10.66 -1.07
N TYR A 281 16.75 -11.92 -1.26
CA TYR A 281 17.46 -12.30 -2.48
C TYR A 281 16.57 -12.15 -3.71
N LEU A 282 16.98 -11.29 -4.64
CA LEU A 282 16.29 -11.04 -5.90
C LEU A 282 17.17 -11.40 -7.10
N TYR A 283 16.60 -12.17 -8.03
CA TYR A 283 17.09 -12.30 -9.40
C TYR A 283 16.51 -11.17 -10.27
N THR A 284 17.04 -11.02 -11.47
CA THR A 284 16.46 -10.16 -12.51
C THR A 284 15.99 -11.00 -13.69
N LEU A 285 14.67 -11.08 -13.90
CA LEU A 285 14.07 -11.67 -15.10
C LEU A 285 14.06 -10.62 -16.22
N GLN A 286 14.95 -10.76 -17.18
CA GLN A 286 15.04 -9.89 -18.35
C GLN A 286 14.28 -10.51 -19.52
N ILE A 287 13.39 -9.75 -20.13
CA ILE A 287 12.59 -10.15 -21.28
C ILE A 287 12.96 -9.24 -22.44
N GLN A 288 13.31 -9.85 -23.58
CA GLN A 288 13.65 -9.16 -24.82
C GLN A 288 12.72 -9.64 -25.93
N LEU A 289 11.96 -8.73 -26.54
CA LEU A 289 11.22 -9.01 -27.77
C LEU A 289 12.13 -8.85 -28.97
N ILE A 290 12.24 -9.90 -29.78
CA ILE A 290 13.11 -9.96 -30.94
C ILE A 290 12.25 -10.21 -32.18
N ASP A 291 12.51 -9.45 -33.25
CA ASP A 291 11.83 -9.61 -34.53
C ASP A 291 12.36 -10.82 -35.33
N PRO A 292 11.72 -11.21 -36.46
CA PRO A 292 12.20 -12.33 -37.28
C PRO A 292 13.59 -12.12 -37.91
N SER A 293 14.10 -10.89 -37.94
CA SER A 293 15.45 -10.56 -38.42
C SER A 293 16.53 -10.70 -37.35
N GLY A 294 16.14 -10.91 -36.08
CA GLY A 294 17.03 -10.98 -34.93
C GLY A 294 17.28 -9.62 -34.26
N THR A 295 16.50 -8.59 -34.58
CA THR A 295 16.63 -7.24 -34.03
C THR A 295 15.83 -7.10 -32.74
N LEU A 296 16.43 -6.46 -31.72
CA LEU A 296 15.74 -6.13 -30.47
C LEU A 296 14.66 -5.06 -30.74
N ILE A 297 13.42 -5.37 -30.36
CA ILE A 297 12.29 -4.44 -30.39
C ILE A 297 12.13 -3.79 -29.01
N ASP A 298 11.92 -4.61 -27.98
CA ASP A 298 11.60 -4.13 -26.63
C ASP A 298 12.35 -4.93 -25.57
N LYS A 299 12.64 -4.29 -24.44
CA LYS A 299 13.30 -4.90 -23.29
C LYS A 299 12.70 -4.40 -21.98
N TYR A 300 12.36 -5.34 -21.12
CA TYR A 300 11.88 -5.09 -19.76
C TYR A 300 12.60 -6.02 -18.76
N SER A 301 12.88 -5.51 -17.56
CA SER A 301 13.54 -6.26 -16.49
C SER A 301 12.69 -6.23 -15.24
N LEU A 302 12.39 -7.40 -14.68
CA LEU A 302 11.55 -7.58 -13.50
C LEU A 302 12.35 -8.27 -12.38
N PRO A 303 12.50 -7.66 -11.19
CA PRO A 303 13.07 -8.33 -10.02
C PRO A 303 12.16 -9.48 -9.55
N ILE A 304 12.74 -10.65 -9.26
CA ILE A 304 12.00 -11.85 -8.83
C ILE A 304 12.69 -12.50 -7.63
N GLY A 305 11.93 -12.76 -6.56
CA GLY A 305 12.37 -13.59 -5.44
C GLY A 305 11.78 -14.99 -5.54
N ILE A 306 12.61 -16.03 -5.53
CA ILE A 306 12.14 -17.42 -5.56
C ILE A 306 11.74 -17.82 -4.14
N ARG A 307 10.44 -18.01 -3.92
CA ARG A 307 9.90 -18.49 -2.64
C ARG A 307 8.56 -19.18 -2.80
N THR A 308 8.25 -20.11 -1.90
CA THR A 308 6.90 -20.68 -1.78
C THR A 308 6.17 -20.09 -0.58
N ILE A 309 4.85 -19.98 -0.68
CA ILE A 309 3.96 -19.69 0.45
C ILE A 309 2.98 -20.84 0.56
N THR A 310 2.89 -21.42 1.75
CA THR A 310 1.88 -22.42 2.08
C THR A 310 1.23 -22.07 3.41
N TRP A 311 -0.01 -22.49 3.61
CA TRP A 311 -0.72 -22.27 4.86
C TRP A 311 -1.61 -23.45 5.20
N ASP A 312 -1.83 -23.62 6.49
CA ASP A 312 -2.72 -24.61 7.07
C ASP A 312 -3.50 -23.99 8.23
N SER A 313 -4.25 -24.79 9.00
CA SER A 313 -5.08 -24.31 10.11
C SER A 313 -4.28 -23.70 11.27
N LYS A 314 -2.95 -23.74 11.25
CA LYS A 314 -2.08 -23.33 12.35
C LYS A 314 -1.03 -22.31 11.97
N SER A 315 -0.60 -22.30 10.72
CA SER A 315 0.58 -21.55 10.31
C SER A 315 0.53 -21.10 8.87
N VAL A 316 1.21 -19.99 8.61
CA VAL A 316 1.71 -19.62 7.27
C VAL A 316 3.19 -19.98 7.24
N LYS A 317 3.67 -20.49 6.10
CA LYS A 317 5.05 -20.90 5.90
C LYS A 317 5.62 -20.23 4.66
N ILE A 318 6.90 -19.86 4.75
CA ILE A 318 7.72 -19.47 3.60
C ILE A 318 8.84 -20.49 3.46
N ASN A 319 8.98 -21.07 2.27
CA ASN A 319 9.99 -22.11 1.98
C ASN A 319 9.95 -23.24 3.02
N ASP A 320 8.75 -23.74 3.31
CA ASP A 320 8.42 -24.77 4.30
C ASP A 320 8.73 -24.45 5.77
N LYS A 321 9.19 -23.24 6.10
CA LYS A 321 9.39 -22.78 7.48
C LYS A 321 8.23 -21.90 7.95
N PRO A 322 7.63 -22.18 9.13
CA PRO A 322 6.63 -21.29 9.73
C PRO A 322 7.18 -19.88 9.92
N ILE A 323 6.37 -18.87 9.63
CA ILE A 323 6.69 -17.47 9.88
C ILE A 323 5.94 -16.96 11.11
N TYR A 324 6.55 -16.00 11.80
CA TYR A 324 5.89 -15.18 12.82
C TYR A 324 6.04 -13.71 12.45
N LEU A 325 4.92 -13.02 12.26
CA LEU A 325 4.88 -11.63 11.83
C LEU A 325 5.11 -10.72 13.03
N ARG A 326 6.21 -9.97 13.01
CA ARG A 326 6.58 -8.94 13.98
C ARG A 326 6.57 -7.62 13.23
N GLY A 327 5.56 -6.79 13.44
CA GLY A 327 5.35 -5.68 12.53
C GLY A 327 4.41 -4.60 13.01
N PHE A 328 3.93 -3.84 12.04
CA PHE A 328 3.15 -2.63 12.27
C PHE A 328 1.95 -2.57 11.32
N GLY A 329 0.87 -1.94 11.79
CA GLY A 329 0.11 -1.06 10.89
C GLY A 329 0.95 0.20 10.61
N ARG A 330 0.99 0.65 9.35
CA ARG A 330 1.73 1.85 8.95
C ARG A 330 0.77 2.83 8.24
N HIS A 331 1.22 4.04 7.92
CA HIS A 331 0.54 4.93 6.98
C HIS A 331 1.57 5.66 6.10
N GLU A 332 1.23 5.90 4.83
CA GLU A 332 1.86 6.97 4.03
C GLU A 332 1.36 8.34 4.55
N ASP A 333 2.01 8.84 5.60
CA ASP A 333 1.72 10.13 6.21
C ASP A 333 3.00 10.80 6.74
N SER A 334 3.11 12.11 6.50
CA SER A 334 4.20 12.94 6.98
C SER A 334 3.82 14.43 7.01
N ASP A 335 4.65 15.22 7.70
CA ASP A 335 4.47 16.67 7.79
C ASP A 335 4.53 17.34 6.41
N ILE A 336 3.63 18.32 6.22
CA ILE A 336 3.47 19.20 5.04
C ILE A 336 2.97 18.48 3.77
N ARG A 337 3.60 17.37 3.38
CA ARG A 337 3.29 16.66 2.12
C ARG A 337 2.12 15.67 2.23
N GLY A 338 1.60 15.44 3.43
CA GLY A 338 0.53 14.47 3.68
C GLY A 338 0.97 13.07 3.24
N LYS A 339 0.29 12.53 2.22
CA LYS A 339 0.59 11.22 1.60
C LYS A 339 1.62 11.29 0.48
N GLY A 340 2.13 12.48 0.17
CA GLY A 340 3.12 12.70 -0.87
C GLY A 340 4.37 11.83 -0.71
N LEU A 341 4.75 11.11 -1.76
CA LEU A 341 5.96 10.27 -1.78
C LEU A 341 7.22 11.07 -1.44
N ASP A 342 8.02 10.58 -0.48
CA ASP A 342 9.29 11.18 -0.08
C ASP A 342 10.36 10.11 0.19
N LEU A 343 11.30 9.94 -0.74
CA LEU A 343 12.30 8.86 -0.68
C LEU A 343 13.19 8.90 0.57
N PRO A 344 13.71 10.07 1.03
CA PRO A 344 14.38 10.17 2.33
C PRO A 344 13.58 9.61 3.51
N LEU A 345 12.28 9.90 3.59
CA LEU A 345 11.43 9.37 4.66
C LEU A 345 11.21 7.86 4.52
N ILE A 346 11.06 7.36 3.30
CA ILE A 346 10.92 5.92 3.07
C ILE A 346 12.19 5.17 3.52
N ILE A 347 13.36 5.66 3.13
CA ILE A 347 14.64 5.08 3.58
C ILE A 347 14.77 5.17 5.11
N ARG A 348 14.34 6.28 5.73
CA ARG A 348 14.30 6.38 7.19
C ARG A 348 13.37 5.34 7.82
N ASP A 349 12.18 5.14 7.25
CA ASP A 349 11.21 4.17 7.73
C ASP A 349 11.77 2.74 7.69
N TYR A 350 12.39 2.33 6.59
CA TYR A 350 13.04 1.01 6.49
C TYR A 350 14.21 0.84 7.45
N ASN A 351 15.05 1.86 7.62
CA ASN A 351 16.11 1.83 8.62
C ASN A 351 15.55 1.62 10.04
N LEU A 352 14.41 2.23 10.37
CA LEU A 352 13.74 2.07 11.66
C LEU A 352 13.06 0.70 11.81
N ILE A 353 12.45 0.17 10.75
CA ILE A 353 11.90 -1.20 10.71
C ILE A 353 13.01 -2.23 10.96
N GLN A 354 14.18 -2.05 10.36
CA GLN A 354 15.33 -2.94 10.62
C GLN A 354 15.92 -2.74 12.02
N TRP A 355 16.07 -1.49 12.46
CA TRP A 355 16.60 -1.13 13.79
C TRP A 355 15.77 -1.75 14.92
N ILE A 356 14.44 -1.73 14.77
CA ILE A 356 13.52 -2.27 15.77
C ILE A 356 13.42 -3.80 15.71
N GLY A 357 13.91 -4.45 14.65
CA GLY A 357 13.86 -5.90 14.47
C GLY A 357 12.54 -6.42 13.89
N ALA A 358 11.73 -5.54 13.29
CA ALA A 358 10.49 -5.93 12.63
C ALA A 358 10.77 -6.58 11.27
N ASN A 359 9.99 -7.61 10.93
CA ASN A 359 10.11 -8.35 9.67
C ASN A 359 8.89 -8.16 8.75
N SER A 360 7.90 -7.36 9.16
CA SER A 360 6.66 -7.18 8.40
C SER A 360 5.96 -5.84 8.67
N TYR A 361 5.08 -5.44 7.75
CA TYR A 361 4.05 -4.44 8.03
C TYR A 361 2.82 -4.65 7.12
N ARG A 362 1.68 -4.10 7.55
CA ARG A 362 0.46 -4.00 6.74
C ARG A 362 0.37 -2.64 6.05
N THR A 363 -0.06 -2.61 4.79
CA THR A 363 -0.27 -1.36 4.05
C THR A 363 -1.59 -0.68 4.46
N SER A 364 -1.74 -0.40 5.75
CA SER A 364 -2.96 0.18 6.31
C SER A 364 -3.22 1.60 5.76
N HIS A 365 -4.36 1.92 5.16
CA HIS A 365 -5.45 1.04 4.72
C HIS A 365 -5.65 1.24 3.23
N TYR A 366 -4.59 1.06 2.46
CA TYR A 366 -4.54 1.25 1.01
C TYR A 366 -3.19 0.77 0.44
N PRO A 367 -3.13 0.37 -0.83
CA PRO A 367 -1.89 -0.08 -1.45
C PRO A 367 -0.85 1.04 -1.43
N TYR A 368 0.39 0.78 -0.98
CA TYR A 368 1.45 1.79 -0.89
C TYR A 368 2.15 2.06 -2.21
N ALA A 369 3.00 3.09 -2.26
CA ALA A 369 3.81 3.39 -3.42
C ALA A 369 4.69 2.21 -3.83
N GLU A 370 4.84 2.01 -5.14
CA GLU A 370 5.62 0.89 -5.70
C GLU A 370 7.08 0.94 -5.23
N GLU A 371 7.64 2.13 -5.01
CA GLU A 371 8.98 2.34 -4.47
C GLU A 371 9.13 1.87 -3.02
N ILE A 372 8.07 1.97 -2.21
CA ILE A 372 8.04 1.41 -0.86
C ILE A 372 8.05 -0.12 -0.98
N MET A 373 7.17 -0.66 -1.81
CA MET A 373 7.05 -2.11 -1.99
C MET A 373 8.33 -2.73 -2.58
N ASP A 374 9.04 -2.03 -3.47
CA ASP A 374 10.33 -2.46 -4.03
C ASP A 374 11.40 -2.64 -2.92
N LEU A 375 11.42 -1.76 -1.91
CA LEU A 375 12.31 -1.91 -0.76
C LEU A 375 11.90 -3.07 0.16
N ALA A 376 10.60 -3.37 0.26
CA ALA A 376 10.14 -4.56 0.97
C ALA A 376 10.68 -5.84 0.32
N ASP A 377 10.61 -5.90 -1.02
CA ASP A 377 11.15 -7.00 -1.82
C ASP A 377 12.66 -7.14 -1.63
N GLU A 378 13.42 -6.05 -1.70
CA GLU A 378 14.88 -6.05 -1.59
C GLU A 378 15.40 -6.36 -0.17
N LEU A 379 14.69 -5.91 0.87
CA LEU A 379 15.13 -6.05 2.26
C LEU A 379 14.54 -7.27 2.96
N GLY A 380 13.63 -8.00 2.33
CA GLY A 380 12.98 -9.15 2.93
C GLY A 380 11.89 -8.77 3.94
N ILE A 381 11.24 -7.62 3.80
CA ILE A 381 10.17 -7.20 4.71
C ILE A 381 8.84 -7.74 4.19
N MET A 382 8.16 -8.59 4.96
CA MET A 382 6.91 -9.22 4.55
C MET A 382 5.73 -8.25 4.61
N ILE A 383 4.87 -8.28 3.59
CA ILE A 383 3.76 -7.35 3.44
C ILE A 383 2.42 -8.08 3.48
N ILE A 384 1.52 -7.55 4.32
CA ILE A 384 0.07 -7.74 4.15
C ILE A 384 -0.41 -6.56 3.30
N ASP A 385 -0.74 -6.85 2.04
CA ASP A 385 -1.11 -5.82 1.06
C ASP A 385 -2.64 -5.64 1.06
N GLU A 386 -3.08 -4.43 1.35
CA GLU A 386 -4.44 -4.11 1.79
C GLU A 386 -5.15 -3.16 0.83
N SER A 387 -6.37 -3.55 0.44
CA SER A 387 -7.32 -2.75 -0.33
C SER A 387 -7.73 -1.46 0.41
N PRO A 388 -8.10 -0.37 -0.30
CA PRO A 388 -8.59 0.86 0.32
C PRO A 388 -9.97 0.75 1.01
N ALA A 389 -10.53 -0.46 1.12
CA ALA A 389 -11.82 -0.72 1.75
C ALA A 389 -11.71 -0.75 3.28
N VAL A 390 -11.88 0.41 3.91
CA VAL A 390 -11.89 0.56 5.37
C VAL A 390 -13.27 0.98 5.89
N ASN A 391 -13.69 0.41 7.04
CA ASN A 391 -14.98 0.66 7.69
C ASN A 391 -16.19 0.48 6.75
N THR A 392 -16.10 -0.52 5.88
CA THR A 392 -17.13 -0.85 4.89
C THR A 392 -18.46 -1.23 5.56
N GLU A 393 -19.57 -0.58 5.19
CA GLU A 393 -20.89 -0.86 5.80
C GLU A 393 -22.04 -0.98 4.79
N ASN A 394 -22.13 -0.11 3.78
CA ASN A 394 -23.24 -0.11 2.83
C ASN A 394 -23.02 -1.10 1.68
N PHE A 395 -23.19 -2.40 1.94
CA PHE A 395 -22.91 -3.54 1.03
C PHE A 395 -23.81 -3.61 -0.22
N THR A 396 -23.84 -2.55 -1.03
CA THR A 396 -24.58 -2.47 -2.29
C THR A 396 -23.85 -3.20 -3.43
N SER A 397 -24.57 -3.52 -4.51
CA SER A 397 -23.96 -4.10 -5.71
C SER A 397 -22.96 -3.15 -6.39
N GLU A 398 -23.19 -1.84 -6.33
CA GLU A 398 -22.26 -0.84 -6.89
C GLU A 398 -20.94 -0.81 -6.10
N LEU A 399 -21.03 -0.79 -4.77
CA LEU A 399 -19.86 -0.88 -3.91
C LEU A 399 -19.07 -2.19 -4.17
N LEU A 400 -19.77 -3.31 -4.32
CA LEU A 400 -19.15 -4.61 -4.59
C LEU A 400 -18.30 -4.58 -5.87
N GLU A 401 -18.82 -4.01 -6.95
CA GLU A 401 -18.08 -3.92 -8.21
C GLU A 401 -16.90 -2.95 -8.11
N ASN A 402 -17.06 -1.81 -7.43
CA ASN A 402 -15.96 -0.87 -7.16
C ASN A 402 -14.87 -1.51 -6.30
N HIS A 403 -15.25 -2.34 -5.32
CA HIS A 403 -14.31 -3.05 -4.47
C HIS A 403 -13.55 -4.13 -5.26
N LYS A 404 -14.26 -4.94 -6.08
CA LYS A 404 -13.63 -5.91 -6.98
C LYS A 404 -12.65 -5.23 -7.94
N LYS A 405 -13.03 -4.08 -8.52
CA LYS A 405 -12.15 -3.28 -9.39
C LYS A 405 -10.88 -2.87 -8.66
N SER A 406 -11.00 -2.30 -7.45
CA SER A 406 -9.84 -1.92 -6.64
C SER A 406 -8.92 -3.10 -6.30
N LEU A 407 -9.49 -4.27 -5.99
CA LEU A 407 -8.72 -5.48 -5.73
C LEU A 407 -8.03 -6.02 -6.99
N THR A 408 -8.71 -5.97 -8.15
CA THR A 408 -8.11 -6.33 -9.44
C THR A 408 -6.90 -5.44 -9.71
N GLU A 409 -7.04 -4.11 -9.60
CA GLU A 409 -5.94 -3.17 -9.86
C GLU A 409 -4.76 -3.38 -8.90
N MET A 410 -5.02 -3.58 -7.59
CA MET A 410 -3.99 -3.87 -6.60
C MET A 410 -3.23 -5.17 -6.91
N ILE A 411 -3.96 -6.27 -7.11
CA ILE A 411 -3.34 -7.58 -7.37
C ILE A 411 -2.60 -7.58 -8.71
N GLN A 412 -3.14 -6.95 -9.75
CA GLN A 412 -2.44 -6.84 -11.04
C GLN A 412 -1.12 -6.07 -10.90
N ARG A 413 -1.08 -5.01 -10.08
CA ARG A 413 0.12 -4.23 -9.81
C ARG A 413 1.16 -5.05 -9.04
N ASP A 414 0.74 -5.80 -8.02
CA ASP A 414 1.64 -6.37 -7.00
C ASP A 414 1.82 -7.89 -7.06
N LYS A 415 1.17 -8.61 -7.98
CA LYS A 415 1.22 -10.09 -8.12
C LYS A 415 2.63 -10.70 -8.13
N ASN A 416 3.59 -9.99 -8.72
CA ASN A 416 4.97 -10.45 -8.89
C ASN A 416 5.88 -10.17 -7.68
N ARG A 417 5.38 -9.49 -6.63
CA ARG A 417 6.19 -9.10 -5.47
C ARG A 417 6.42 -10.27 -4.52
N PRO A 418 7.67 -10.71 -4.28
CA PRO A 418 7.94 -11.74 -3.29
C PRO A 418 7.58 -11.32 -1.87
N ALA A 419 7.69 -10.03 -1.52
CA ALA A 419 7.40 -9.52 -0.19
C ALA A 419 5.91 -9.56 0.17
N VAL A 420 5.01 -9.46 -0.80
CA VAL A 420 3.58 -9.63 -0.55
C VAL A 420 3.31 -11.09 -0.22
N ILE A 421 2.82 -11.34 0.99
CA ILE A 421 2.59 -12.69 1.51
C ILE A 421 1.11 -12.97 1.85
N ILE A 422 0.31 -11.93 2.06
CA ILE A 422 -1.12 -12.04 2.40
C ILE A 422 -1.86 -10.90 1.69
N TRP A 423 -3.02 -11.20 1.10
CA TRP A 423 -3.93 -10.18 0.59
C TRP A 423 -4.97 -9.83 1.67
N SER A 424 -5.05 -8.56 2.08
CA SER A 424 -6.10 -8.04 2.96
C SER A 424 -7.20 -7.39 2.11
N ALA A 425 -8.40 -7.95 2.19
CA ALA A 425 -9.54 -7.45 1.42
C ALA A 425 -10.13 -6.16 2.01
N SER A 426 -10.04 -5.94 3.32
CA SER A 426 -10.60 -4.75 3.97
C SER A 426 -10.22 -4.66 5.44
N ASN A 427 -10.35 -3.46 6.00
CA ASN A 427 -10.15 -3.17 7.41
C ASN A 427 -11.45 -2.74 8.11
N GLU A 428 -11.74 -3.34 9.26
CA GLU A 428 -12.87 -3.08 10.15
C GLU A 428 -14.26 -2.96 9.48
N PRO A 429 -14.60 -3.81 8.49
CA PRO A 429 -15.95 -3.80 7.94
C PRO A 429 -17.02 -4.09 8.99
N ARG A 430 -18.25 -3.65 8.73
CA ARG A 430 -19.42 -3.94 9.56
C ARG A 430 -19.95 -5.35 9.27
N THR A 431 -19.14 -6.36 9.60
CA THR A 431 -19.42 -7.77 9.31
C THR A 431 -20.52 -8.38 10.15
N GLN A 432 -21.01 -7.67 11.17
CA GLN A 432 -22.20 -8.04 11.93
C GLN A 432 -23.50 -7.91 11.13
N TYR A 433 -23.47 -7.25 9.98
CA TYR A 433 -24.62 -7.16 9.08
C TYR A 433 -24.72 -8.42 8.21
N GLN A 434 -25.93 -8.92 8.01
CA GLN A 434 -26.20 -10.16 7.28
C GLN A 434 -25.78 -10.05 5.80
N GLU A 435 -25.90 -8.86 5.23
CA GLU A 435 -25.52 -8.52 3.86
C GLU A 435 -24.01 -8.69 3.61
N SER A 436 -23.20 -8.59 4.66
CA SER A 436 -21.74 -8.74 4.56
C SER A 436 -21.32 -10.17 4.20
N GLU A 437 -22.12 -11.19 4.55
CA GLU A 437 -21.80 -12.59 4.30
C GLU A 437 -21.62 -12.86 2.80
N ASP A 438 -22.63 -12.54 2.00
CA ASP A 438 -22.58 -12.76 0.56
C ASP A 438 -21.56 -11.83 -0.12
N TYR A 439 -21.43 -10.59 0.39
CA TYR A 439 -20.43 -9.65 -0.09
C TYR A 439 -19.02 -10.21 0.05
N TYR A 440 -18.62 -10.65 1.24
CA TYR A 440 -17.27 -11.18 1.49
C TYR A 440 -17.03 -12.55 0.86
N ARG A 441 -18.07 -13.39 0.73
CA ARG A 441 -18.00 -14.61 -0.09
C ARG A 441 -17.57 -14.29 -1.52
N GLN A 442 -18.15 -13.26 -2.13
CA GLN A 442 -17.82 -12.84 -3.50
C GLN A 442 -16.45 -12.16 -3.60
N ILE A 443 -16.10 -11.31 -2.63
CA ILE A 443 -14.80 -10.63 -2.59
C ILE A 443 -13.65 -11.63 -2.47
N VAL A 444 -13.74 -12.58 -1.53
CA VAL A 444 -12.68 -13.60 -1.36
C VAL A 444 -12.59 -14.50 -2.59
N ALA A 445 -13.72 -14.89 -3.18
CA ALA A 445 -13.73 -15.66 -4.42
C ALA A 445 -13.08 -14.89 -5.59
N HIS A 446 -13.31 -13.57 -5.67
CA HIS A 446 -12.69 -12.70 -6.67
C HIS A 446 -11.16 -12.65 -6.49
N ILE A 447 -10.67 -12.40 -5.28
CA ILE A 447 -9.23 -12.41 -4.99
C ILE A 447 -8.61 -13.76 -5.37
N LYS A 448 -9.21 -14.88 -4.94
CA LYS A 448 -8.72 -16.24 -5.25
C LYS A 448 -8.77 -16.58 -6.75
N SER A 449 -9.62 -15.91 -7.52
CA SER A 449 -9.66 -16.06 -8.99
C SER A 449 -8.52 -15.32 -9.71
N LEU A 450 -7.97 -14.28 -9.07
CA LEU A 450 -6.84 -13.49 -9.57
C LEU A 450 -5.50 -14.05 -9.10
N ASP A 451 -5.41 -14.44 -7.82
CA ASP A 451 -4.22 -15.03 -7.21
C ASP A 451 -4.59 -16.07 -6.16
N SER A 452 -4.25 -17.33 -6.43
CA SER A 452 -4.41 -18.45 -5.50
C SER A 452 -3.11 -18.85 -4.80
N THR A 453 -2.01 -18.11 -5.01
CA THR A 453 -0.68 -18.42 -4.46
C THR A 453 -0.44 -17.83 -3.08
N ARG A 454 -1.39 -17.03 -2.57
CA ARG A 454 -1.31 -16.33 -1.28
C ARG A 454 -2.63 -16.46 -0.52
N PRO A 455 -2.60 -16.52 0.83
CA PRO A 455 -3.80 -16.50 1.66
C PRO A 455 -4.49 -15.14 1.63
N VAL A 456 -5.80 -15.16 1.91
CA VAL A 456 -6.68 -13.98 1.98
C VAL A 456 -7.16 -13.76 3.41
N THR A 457 -7.19 -12.50 3.84
CA THR A 457 -7.73 -12.08 5.14
C THR A 457 -8.64 -10.86 5.02
N VAL A 458 -9.38 -10.59 6.09
CA VAL A 458 -10.12 -9.36 6.37
C VAL A 458 -9.78 -9.01 7.81
N ASP A 459 -9.42 -7.76 8.06
CA ASP A 459 -9.11 -7.34 9.40
C ASP A 459 -10.35 -6.92 10.17
N ASN A 460 -10.73 -7.72 11.17
CA ASN A 460 -12.00 -7.62 11.86
C ASN A 460 -11.87 -6.93 13.22
N PHE A 461 -12.72 -5.92 13.44
CA PHE A 461 -12.96 -5.34 14.78
C PHE A 461 -14.18 -5.96 15.48
N GLN A 462 -15.08 -6.59 14.73
CA GLN A 462 -16.24 -7.26 15.31
C GLN A 462 -15.83 -8.51 16.10
N GLN A 463 -16.62 -8.85 17.11
CA GLN A 463 -16.41 -10.08 17.87
C GLN A 463 -16.61 -11.30 16.96
N PRO A 464 -15.84 -12.39 17.14
CA PRO A 464 -15.89 -13.56 16.26
C PRO A 464 -17.30 -14.17 16.11
N ASP A 465 -18.10 -14.12 17.19
CA ASP A 465 -19.46 -14.70 17.21
C ASP A 465 -20.50 -13.87 16.43
N ASP A 466 -20.20 -12.59 16.17
CA ASP A 466 -21.07 -11.68 15.44
C ASP A 466 -20.60 -11.50 13.97
N ASP A 467 -19.42 -12.02 13.61
CA ASP A 467 -18.85 -11.84 12.28
C ASP A 467 -19.41 -12.85 11.25
N HIS A 468 -19.68 -12.37 10.03
CA HIS A 468 -20.11 -13.21 8.91
C HIS A 468 -19.05 -13.42 7.81
N SER A 469 -17.83 -12.90 7.97
CA SER A 469 -16.75 -12.96 6.96
C SER A 469 -15.77 -14.13 7.16
N GLY A 470 -15.51 -14.52 8.42
CA GLY A 470 -14.44 -15.40 8.86
C GLY A 470 -14.45 -16.78 8.23
N GLN A 471 -15.64 -17.29 7.90
CA GLN A 471 -15.83 -18.59 7.24
C GLN A 471 -15.24 -18.68 5.82
N PHE A 472 -14.89 -17.54 5.20
CA PHE A 472 -14.29 -17.50 3.87
C PHE A 472 -12.77 -17.28 3.89
N LEU A 473 -12.22 -16.86 5.03
CA LEU A 473 -10.83 -16.39 5.15
C LEU A 473 -9.85 -17.56 5.30
N ASP A 474 -8.61 -17.34 4.87
CA ASP A 474 -7.50 -18.27 5.11
C ASP A 474 -6.77 -17.98 6.43
N ILE A 475 -6.88 -16.73 6.92
CA ILE A 475 -6.29 -16.22 8.16
C ILE A 475 -7.30 -15.30 8.84
N ALA A 476 -7.53 -15.48 10.14
CA ALA A 476 -8.28 -14.52 10.94
C ALA A 476 -7.36 -13.37 11.36
N SER A 477 -7.64 -12.17 10.87
CA SER A 477 -7.00 -10.92 11.30
C SER A 477 -7.96 -10.16 12.18
N CYS A 478 -7.53 -9.69 13.35
CA CYS A 478 -8.39 -8.91 14.21
C CYS A 478 -7.69 -7.78 14.98
N ASN A 479 -8.49 -6.76 15.29
CA ASN A 479 -8.09 -5.57 16.02
C ASN A 479 -8.60 -5.63 17.45
N VAL A 480 -7.70 -5.43 18.41
CA VAL A 480 -8.00 -5.48 19.84
C VAL A 480 -7.42 -4.28 20.56
N TYR A 481 -8.25 -3.61 21.35
CA TYR A 481 -7.91 -2.38 22.08
C TYR A 481 -8.41 -2.42 23.53
N HIS A 482 -8.40 -3.60 24.15
CA HIS A 482 -8.63 -3.79 25.57
C HIS A 482 -7.57 -3.04 26.40
N GLY A 483 -8.00 -2.37 27.47
CA GLY A 483 -7.19 -1.43 28.25
C GLY A 483 -7.14 0.00 27.67
N TRP A 484 -7.60 0.20 26.44
CA TRP A 484 -7.67 1.52 25.77
C TRP A 484 -9.09 1.95 25.43
N TYR A 485 -9.68 1.40 24.36
CA TYR A 485 -11.06 1.72 23.94
C TYR A 485 -12.08 1.00 24.80
N PHE A 486 -11.74 -0.21 25.23
CA PHE A 486 -12.50 -1.02 26.17
C PHE A 486 -11.75 -1.04 27.51
N GLU A 487 -12.49 -0.95 28.62
CA GLU A 487 -11.92 -0.94 29.97
C GLU A 487 -10.74 0.06 30.15
N PRO A 488 -10.95 1.37 29.88
CA PRO A 488 -9.87 2.34 29.77
C PRO A 488 -9.02 2.41 31.04
N GLY A 489 -7.72 2.10 30.91
CA GLY A 489 -6.75 2.13 32.01
C GLY A 489 -6.69 0.86 32.85
N ASP A 490 -7.56 -0.12 32.62
CA ASP A 490 -7.52 -1.41 33.31
C ASP A 490 -6.60 -2.38 32.57
N LEU A 491 -5.39 -2.57 33.12
CA LEU A 491 -4.38 -3.45 32.53
C LEU A 491 -4.56 -4.93 32.93
N ASP A 492 -5.39 -5.24 33.92
CA ASP A 492 -5.54 -6.59 34.45
C ASP A 492 -6.42 -7.47 33.54
N ILE A 493 -7.31 -6.85 32.76
CA ILE A 493 -8.22 -7.54 31.84
C ILE A 493 -7.59 -7.90 30.49
N VAL A 494 -6.50 -7.21 30.11
CA VAL A 494 -5.94 -7.25 28.74
C VAL A 494 -5.61 -8.67 28.30
N ILE A 495 -4.89 -9.43 29.15
CA ILE A 495 -4.46 -10.80 28.79
C ILE A 495 -5.66 -11.70 28.56
N ASN A 496 -6.65 -11.68 29.46
CA ASN A 496 -7.81 -12.55 29.38
C ASN A 496 -8.68 -12.26 28.15
N GLU A 497 -9.00 -10.98 27.89
CA GLU A 497 -9.89 -10.65 26.78
C GLU A 497 -9.21 -10.83 25.42
N VAL A 498 -7.94 -10.47 25.29
CA VAL A 498 -7.19 -10.66 24.04
C VAL A 498 -7.08 -12.15 23.69
N THR A 499 -6.66 -12.99 24.64
CA THR A 499 -6.53 -14.43 24.40
C THR A 499 -7.88 -15.08 24.10
N LYS A 500 -8.95 -14.66 24.77
CA LYS A 500 -10.32 -15.14 24.54
C LYS A 500 -10.80 -14.84 23.11
N VAL A 501 -10.61 -13.62 22.61
CA VAL A 501 -11.01 -13.23 21.25
C VAL A 501 -10.27 -14.07 20.21
N ALA A 502 -8.95 -14.17 20.31
CA ALA A 502 -8.13 -14.91 19.36
C ALA A 502 -8.39 -16.42 19.38
N ARG A 503 -8.52 -17.04 20.57
CA ARG A 503 -8.93 -18.46 20.69
C ARG A 503 -10.28 -18.70 20.04
N ARG A 504 -11.24 -17.78 20.24
CA ARG A 504 -12.57 -17.92 19.66
C ARG A 504 -12.56 -17.86 18.12
N TRP A 505 -11.76 -16.97 17.52
CA TRP A 505 -11.52 -16.97 16.06
C TRP A 505 -10.99 -18.31 15.55
N ASN A 506 -9.98 -18.87 16.24
CA ASN A 506 -9.41 -20.16 15.86
C ASN A 506 -10.41 -21.32 16.03
N GLU A 507 -11.17 -21.35 17.13
CA GLU A 507 -12.17 -22.40 17.41
C GLU A 507 -13.31 -22.42 16.38
N LEU A 508 -13.77 -21.24 15.93
CA LEU A 508 -14.89 -21.12 15.00
C LEU A 508 -14.53 -21.55 13.58
N HIS A 509 -13.34 -21.21 13.11
CA HIS A 509 -12.98 -21.34 11.69
C HIS A 509 -11.82 -22.30 11.43
N ASN A 510 -11.08 -22.73 12.46
CA ASN A 510 -9.91 -23.59 12.34
C ASN A 510 -8.87 -23.04 11.34
N ILE A 511 -8.53 -21.75 11.51
CA ILE A 511 -7.53 -21.00 10.74
C ILE A 511 -6.57 -20.28 11.70
N PRO A 512 -5.33 -19.96 11.26
CA PRO A 512 -4.38 -19.20 12.07
C PRO A 512 -4.90 -17.79 12.35
N VAL A 513 -4.44 -17.21 13.45
CA VAL A 513 -4.88 -15.90 13.94
C VAL A 513 -3.70 -14.94 14.03
N ILE A 514 -3.92 -13.70 13.60
CA ILE A 514 -3.02 -12.57 13.77
C ILE A 514 -3.75 -11.43 14.48
N ILE A 515 -3.11 -10.81 15.48
CA ILE A 515 -3.57 -9.52 15.99
C ILE A 515 -2.93 -8.44 15.11
N ALA A 516 -3.76 -7.75 14.34
CA ALA A 516 -3.32 -6.83 13.30
C ALA A 516 -3.29 -5.37 13.74
N GLU A 517 -4.02 -5.05 14.81
CA GLU A 517 -3.89 -3.81 15.55
C GLU A 517 -4.04 -4.02 17.05
N TYR A 518 -3.16 -3.35 17.79
CA TYR A 518 -3.24 -3.13 19.23
C TYR A 518 -2.35 -1.94 19.61
N GLY A 519 -2.65 -1.28 20.72
CA GLY A 519 -1.83 -0.16 21.20
C GLY A 519 -2.62 0.85 22.02
N ALA A 520 -1.99 1.98 22.33
CA ALA A 520 -2.57 3.08 23.09
C ALA A 520 -2.04 4.42 22.59
N ASP A 521 -2.90 5.45 22.52
CA ASP A 521 -2.42 6.78 22.14
C ASP A 521 -1.45 7.27 23.22
N THR A 522 -0.34 7.86 22.78
CA THR A 522 0.79 8.24 23.63
C THR A 522 1.30 9.60 23.20
N LEU A 523 1.22 10.58 24.10
CA LEU A 523 1.70 11.92 23.86
C LEU A 523 3.19 11.98 24.23
N GLU A 524 4.05 12.21 23.23
CA GLU A 524 5.50 12.38 23.43
C GLU A 524 5.79 13.41 24.53
N GLY A 525 6.64 13.03 25.49
CA GLY A 525 7.05 13.86 26.62
C GLY A 525 6.04 13.93 27.77
N TYR A 526 4.88 13.28 27.68
CA TYR A 526 4.00 13.11 28.83
C TYR A 526 4.41 11.89 29.65
N HIS A 527 4.92 12.15 30.85
CA HIS A 527 5.35 11.13 31.81
C HIS A 527 4.47 11.13 33.05
N SER A 528 4.18 9.96 33.62
CA SER A 528 3.41 9.84 34.85
C SER A 528 3.83 8.63 35.70
N VAL A 529 3.89 8.84 37.02
CA VAL A 529 4.04 7.77 38.03
C VAL A 529 2.96 7.95 39.12
N PRO A 530 1.99 7.01 39.27
CA PRO A 530 1.81 5.81 38.45
C PRO A 530 1.52 6.16 36.98
N ASN A 531 1.72 5.18 36.08
CA ASN A 531 1.39 5.36 34.67
C ASN A 531 -0.08 5.79 34.51
N PHE A 532 -0.37 6.54 33.45
CA PHE A 532 -1.70 7.08 33.18
C PHE A 532 -1.93 7.08 31.67
N MET A 533 -3.16 6.85 31.21
CA MET A 533 -3.48 6.88 29.78
C MET A 533 -2.88 8.13 29.11
N TRP A 534 -2.31 7.96 27.91
CA TRP A 534 -1.49 8.93 27.18
C TRP A 534 -0.02 9.07 27.61
N SER A 535 0.38 8.61 28.79
CA SER A 535 1.79 8.69 29.20
C SER A 535 2.62 7.62 28.50
N GLU A 536 3.91 7.90 28.30
CA GLU A 536 4.83 6.92 27.69
C GLU A 536 4.92 5.63 28.52
N GLU A 537 4.89 5.74 29.86
CA GLU A 537 4.89 4.58 30.75
C GLU A 537 3.61 3.74 30.63
N PHE A 538 2.47 4.35 30.25
CA PHE A 538 1.24 3.60 30.01
C PHE A 538 1.33 2.80 28.71
N GLN A 539 1.95 3.37 27.66
CA GLN A 539 2.22 2.65 26.41
C GLN A 539 3.05 1.39 26.69
N GLU A 540 4.15 1.52 27.45
CA GLU A 540 4.98 0.36 27.80
C GLU A 540 4.23 -0.66 28.66
N ALA A 541 3.48 -0.20 29.66
CA ALA A 541 2.74 -1.08 30.56
C ALA A 541 1.64 -1.88 29.84
N ILE A 542 0.88 -1.25 28.94
CA ILE A 542 -0.15 -1.96 28.17
C ILE A 542 0.47 -2.91 27.14
N LEU A 543 1.55 -2.50 26.45
CA LEU A 543 2.26 -3.36 25.51
C LEU A 543 2.79 -4.62 26.22
N SER A 544 3.33 -4.48 27.43
CA SER A 544 3.79 -5.62 28.23
C SER A 544 2.68 -6.66 28.50
N LYS A 545 1.42 -6.21 28.68
CA LYS A 545 0.28 -7.12 28.84
C LYS A 545 -0.12 -7.79 27.53
N TYR A 546 -0.14 -7.06 26.41
CA TYR A 546 -0.36 -7.64 25.09
C TYR A 546 0.69 -8.72 24.77
N PHE A 547 1.96 -8.43 25.04
CA PHE A 547 3.07 -9.34 24.82
C PHE A 547 2.92 -10.67 25.58
N GLN A 548 2.48 -10.62 26.84
CA GLN A 548 2.17 -11.82 27.63
C GLN A 548 1.07 -12.65 26.98
N ALA A 549 -0.03 -12.01 26.55
CA ALA A 549 -1.12 -12.68 25.85
C ALA A 549 -0.63 -13.35 24.54
N PHE A 550 0.21 -12.66 23.78
CA PHE A 550 0.75 -13.16 22.51
C PHE A 550 1.67 -14.35 22.71
N ASP A 551 2.48 -14.34 23.77
CA ASP A 551 3.36 -15.46 24.09
C ASP A 551 2.55 -16.70 24.51
N GLU A 552 1.48 -16.54 25.30
CA GLU A 552 0.53 -17.64 25.61
C GLU A 552 -0.07 -18.25 24.33
N MET A 553 -0.58 -17.43 23.41
CA MET A 553 -1.22 -17.91 22.18
C MET A 553 -0.22 -18.50 21.18
N ARG A 554 1.03 -18.03 21.18
CA ARG A 554 2.10 -18.62 20.35
C ARG A 554 2.45 -20.02 20.83
N GLU A 555 2.48 -20.26 22.15
CA GLU A 555 2.66 -21.61 22.71
C GLU A 555 1.52 -22.57 22.36
N GLU A 556 0.30 -22.06 22.16
CA GLU A 556 -0.85 -22.83 21.67
C GLU A 556 -0.76 -23.17 20.16
N GLY A 557 0.09 -22.47 19.41
CA GLY A 557 0.51 -22.85 18.06
C GLY A 557 -0.44 -22.47 16.92
N PHE A 558 -1.41 -21.59 17.16
CA PHE A 558 -2.28 -21.03 16.11
C PHE A 558 -2.02 -19.54 15.83
N PHE A 559 -1.25 -18.87 16.70
CA PHE A 559 -0.99 -17.44 16.64
C PHE A 559 0.24 -17.13 15.80
N ILE A 560 0.06 -16.40 14.71
CA ILE A 560 1.08 -16.21 13.66
C ILE A 560 1.68 -14.82 13.61
N GLY A 561 1.25 -13.88 14.47
CA GLY A 561 1.91 -12.58 14.52
C GLY A 561 1.21 -11.48 15.31
N GLU A 562 1.97 -10.43 15.53
CA GLU A 562 1.61 -9.23 16.26
C GLU A 562 1.97 -7.99 15.43
N MET A 563 0.96 -7.18 15.08
CA MET A 563 1.14 -5.92 14.37
C MET A 563 0.69 -4.76 15.24
N ILE A 564 1.65 -4.00 15.74
CA ILE A 564 1.38 -2.87 16.61
C ILE A 564 0.77 -1.72 15.80
N TRP A 565 -0.25 -1.08 16.37
CA TRP A 565 -0.79 0.16 15.83
C TRP A 565 -0.18 1.33 16.61
N ASN A 566 0.67 2.16 16.03
CA ASN A 566 1.12 2.22 14.62
C ASN A 566 2.65 2.35 14.56
N PHE A 567 3.23 2.22 13.37
CA PHE A 567 4.63 2.56 13.13
C PHE A 567 4.94 4.01 13.52
N THR A 568 4.17 4.98 13.02
CA THR A 568 4.36 6.41 13.34
C THR A 568 3.04 7.06 13.70
N ASP A 569 3.08 8.14 14.50
CA ASP A 569 1.93 9.04 14.60
C ASP A 569 1.56 9.60 13.22
N PHE A 570 0.27 9.81 12.98
CA PHE A 570 -0.25 10.25 11.67
C PHE A 570 -1.49 11.13 11.80
N ASN A 571 -1.84 11.85 10.74
CA ASN A 571 -2.93 12.83 10.78
C ASN A 571 -4.33 12.20 10.62
N THR A 572 -5.33 12.79 11.26
CA THR A 572 -6.74 12.37 11.24
C THR A 572 -7.66 13.56 11.04
N ASP A 573 -8.96 13.31 10.87
CA ASP A 573 -9.94 14.39 11.03
C ASP A 573 -9.95 14.92 12.48
N GLN A 574 -10.43 16.15 12.65
CA GLN A 574 -10.47 16.81 13.96
C GLN A 574 -11.58 16.22 14.83
N THR A 575 -11.20 15.63 15.97
CA THR A 575 -12.15 15.19 17.00
C THR A 575 -11.56 15.44 18.39
N PHE A 576 -12.41 15.43 19.42
CA PHE A 576 -11.95 15.59 20.81
C PHE A 576 -11.10 14.41 21.32
N MET A 577 -11.06 13.29 20.57
CA MET A 577 -10.27 12.10 20.90
C MET A 577 -8.97 12.01 20.09
N ARG A 578 -8.65 13.01 19.26
CA ARG A 578 -7.48 13.03 18.37
C ARG A 578 -6.65 14.29 18.61
N VAL A 579 -5.54 14.14 19.34
CA VAL A 579 -4.65 15.25 19.70
C VAL A 579 -3.67 15.50 18.56
N GLY A 580 -4.10 16.31 17.58
CA GLY A 580 -3.31 16.60 16.38
C GLY A 580 -3.05 15.36 15.52
N GLY A 581 -4.06 14.50 15.38
CA GLY A 581 -3.97 13.18 14.73
C GLY A 581 -4.05 12.01 15.71
N ASN A 582 -3.81 10.80 15.19
CA ASN A 582 -3.64 9.57 15.96
C ASN A 582 -2.24 9.58 16.59
N LYS A 583 -2.13 9.17 17.86
CA LYS A 583 -0.90 9.23 18.66
C LYS A 583 -0.43 7.87 19.14
N LYS A 584 -0.95 6.78 18.56
CA LYS A 584 -0.59 5.41 18.94
C LYS A 584 0.79 4.98 18.41
N GLY A 585 1.41 5.80 17.56
CA GLY A 585 2.71 5.52 16.99
C GLY A 585 3.75 5.19 18.05
N ILE A 586 4.56 4.15 17.81
CA ILE A 586 5.79 3.93 18.60
C ILE A 586 6.87 4.95 18.22
N PHE A 587 6.88 5.40 16.97
CA PHE A 587 7.63 6.57 16.55
C PHE A 587 6.71 7.79 16.46
N THR A 588 7.28 8.97 16.70
CA THR A 588 6.62 10.24 16.39
C THR A 588 6.44 10.39 14.88
N ARG A 589 5.59 11.32 14.46
CA ARG A 589 5.37 11.65 13.04
C ARG A 589 6.68 12.01 12.31
N ASN A 590 7.66 12.52 13.06
CA ASN A 590 9.00 12.93 12.60
C ASN A 590 10.06 11.82 12.76
N ARG A 591 9.63 10.56 12.95
CA ARG A 591 10.48 9.36 12.96
C ARG A 591 11.51 9.36 14.11
N GLN A 592 11.12 9.88 15.28
CA GLN A 592 11.86 9.76 16.54
C GLN A 592 11.21 8.72 17.47
N PRO A 593 11.99 7.91 18.19
CA PRO A 593 11.45 6.88 19.08
C PRO A 593 10.80 7.48 20.33
N LYS A 594 9.61 7.00 20.68
CA LYS A 594 9.06 7.11 22.05
C LYS A 594 9.64 5.99 22.93
N GLY A 595 9.39 6.00 24.24
CA GLY A 595 9.79 4.93 25.16
C GLY A 595 9.35 3.53 24.68
N GLY A 596 8.10 3.43 24.21
CA GLY A 596 7.55 2.19 23.65
C GLY A 596 8.34 1.60 22.46
N ALA A 597 9.04 2.42 21.66
CA ALA A 597 9.87 1.92 20.56
C ALA A 597 11.10 1.14 21.06
N HIS A 598 11.73 1.60 22.15
CA HIS A 598 12.86 0.89 22.75
C HIS A 598 12.41 -0.40 23.42
N PHE A 599 11.26 -0.40 24.09
CA PHE A 599 10.66 -1.60 24.67
C PHE A 599 10.31 -2.64 23.59
N LEU A 600 9.67 -2.21 22.50
CA LEU A 600 9.35 -3.08 21.37
C LEU A 600 10.60 -3.62 20.67
N ARG A 601 11.65 -2.81 20.53
CA ARG A 601 12.94 -3.23 19.96
C ARG A 601 13.51 -4.45 20.68
N LYS A 602 13.52 -4.43 22.02
CA LYS A 602 13.98 -5.56 22.83
C LYS A 602 13.16 -6.82 22.55
N ARG A 603 11.83 -6.70 22.52
CA ARG A 603 10.93 -7.82 22.21
C ARG A 603 11.22 -8.42 20.83
N TYR A 604 11.25 -7.61 19.78
CA TYR A 604 11.35 -8.12 18.42
C TYR A 604 12.70 -8.79 18.13
N TRP A 605 13.81 -8.25 18.65
CA TRP A 605 15.10 -8.93 18.56
C TRP A 605 15.17 -10.20 19.40
N ALA A 606 14.58 -10.23 20.61
CA ALA A 606 14.48 -11.45 21.40
C ALA A 606 13.67 -12.54 20.68
N LEU A 607 12.56 -12.17 20.05
CA LEU A 607 11.76 -13.08 19.23
C LEU A 607 12.51 -13.56 18.00
N ALA A 608 13.27 -12.69 17.32
CA ALA A 608 14.09 -13.08 16.18
C ALA A 608 15.19 -14.07 16.58
N GLN A 609 15.84 -13.87 17.72
CA GLN A 609 16.81 -14.83 18.26
C GLN A 609 16.15 -16.16 18.65
N TYR A 610 14.97 -16.11 19.27
CA TYR A 610 14.26 -17.31 19.72
C TYR A 610 13.69 -18.14 18.58
N LEU A 611 13.05 -17.49 17.59
CA LEU A 611 12.33 -18.16 16.49
C LEU A 611 13.24 -18.46 15.30
N ASP A 612 14.18 -17.57 15.00
CA ASP A 612 14.94 -17.55 13.74
C ASP A 612 16.45 -17.68 13.96
N ASN A 613 16.92 -17.74 15.21
CA ASN A 613 18.34 -17.75 15.58
C ASN A 613 19.13 -16.53 15.02
N ALA A 614 18.45 -15.39 14.92
CA ALA A 614 19.05 -14.13 14.46
C ALA A 614 20.06 -13.58 15.48
N GLU A 615 21.17 -13.03 15.00
CA GLU A 615 22.17 -12.38 15.85
C GLU A 615 21.62 -11.06 16.43
N VAL A 616 21.64 -10.96 17.76
CA VAL A 616 21.08 -9.83 18.50
C VAL A 616 22.08 -8.67 18.57
N PRO A 617 21.68 -7.41 18.31
CA PRO A 617 22.55 -6.25 18.43
C PRO A 617 23.12 -6.07 19.84
N ASP A 618 24.41 -5.77 19.92
CA ASP A 618 25.13 -5.54 21.19
C ASP A 618 24.65 -4.29 21.96
N ASP A 619 23.92 -3.38 21.30
CA ASP A 619 23.47 -2.10 21.82
C ASP A 619 22.00 -2.11 22.32
N LEU A 620 21.42 -3.28 22.53
CA LEU A 620 20.04 -3.38 23.06
C LEU A 620 19.92 -3.05 24.54
N GLU A 621 20.98 -3.31 25.30
CA GLU A 621 20.97 -3.16 26.75
C GLU A 621 22.05 -2.18 27.19
N ASP A 622 21.67 -1.24 28.06
CA ASP A 622 22.60 -0.31 28.65
C ASP A 622 23.48 -1.02 29.70
N TYR A 623 24.73 -0.61 29.78
CA TYR A 623 25.60 -1.04 30.87
C TYR A 623 25.14 -0.43 32.20
N ILE A 624 24.68 -1.26 33.14
CA ILE A 624 24.18 -0.79 34.43
C ILE A 624 25.32 -0.70 35.49
N PHE A 625 26.09 -1.77 35.74
CA PHE A 625 27.30 -1.73 36.58
C PHE A 625 28.19 -2.99 36.43
N GLY A 626 29.48 -2.90 36.81
CA GLY A 626 30.47 -4.00 36.78
C GLY A 626 30.81 -4.49 38.18
N SER A 627 31.22 -5.75 38.40
CA SER A 627 32.30 -6.44 37.67
C SER A 627 32.13 -7.97 37.58
N GLY A 628 32.21 -8.51 36.36
CA GLY A 628 32.52 -9.93 36.10
C GLY A 628 31.30 -10.85 35.95
N THR A 629 31.13 -11.38 34.73
CA THR A 629 30.27 -12.52 34.36
C THR A 629 28.90 -12.56 35.02
N ALA A 630 28.10 -11.55 34.71
CA ALA A 630 26.65 -11.58 34.76
C ALA A 630 26.18 -10.32 34.02
N ARG A 631 25.89 -10.43 32.72
CA ARG A 631 24.96 -9.51 32.06
C ARG A 631 23.58 -9.93 32.57
N ASP A 632 23.31 -9.70 33.86
CA ASP A 632 22.04 -10.07 34.46
C ASP A 632 21.01 -8.98 34.18
N GLU A 633 19.88 -9.46 33.67
CA GLU A 633 18.61 -8.76 33.51
C GLU A 633 18.21 -8.08 34.82
N LEU A 634 17.90 -6.79 34.74
CA LEU A 634 17.03 -6.10 35.68
C LEU A 634 15.82 -5.57 34.93
#